data_AF-A0A9P0XGN2-F1
#
_entry.id   AF-A0A9P0XGN2-F1
#
_cell.length_a   1.000
_cell.length_b   1.000
_cell.length_c   1.000
_cell.angle_alpha   90.00
_cell.angle_beta   90.00
_cell.angle_gamma   90.00
#
_symmetry.space_group_name_H-M   'P 1'
#
loop_
_entity.id
_entity.type
_entity.pdbx_description
1 polymer ?
#
loop_
_entity_poly.entity_id
_entity_poly.type
_entity_poly.pdbx_seq_one_letter_code
_entity_poly.pdbx_strand_id
1 'polypeptide(L)'
;MEDIKTVRLVADGCGAQNKNSIFIGMCCVWLCNAPGHINDIELVFPVPGHSFLTADRVFGNIEREWKRKEVIVQPNEYHDIFSHYGTVIKMEMDYDWKKGFT
;
A
#
# COMPACT_ATOMS: atom_id res chain seq x y z
N MET A 1 36.68 -1.75 0.68
CA MET A 1 35.48 -2.54 0.28
C MET A 1 35.51 -3.95 0.88
N GLU A 2 36.38 -4.25 1.86
CA GLU A 2 36.61 -5.64 2.35
C GLU A 2 35.69 -6.06 3.52
N ASP A 3 34.80 -5.20 4.00
CA ASP A 3 33.97 -5.48 5.18
C ASP A 3 32.54 -5.92 4.87
N ILE A 4 32.11 -5.94 3.60
CA ILE A 4 30.72 -6.24 3.24
C ILE A 4 30.54 -7.75 3.12
N LYS A 5 29.98 -8.39 4.16
CA LYS A 5 29.77 -9.84 4.20
C LYS A 5 28.40 -10.30 3.70
N THR A 6 27.43 -9.40 3.68
CA THR A 6 26.02 -9.73 3.44
C THR A 6 25.41 -8.77 2.43
N VAL A 7 24.72 -9.31 1.44
CA VAL A 7 23.92 -8.56 0.46
C VAL A 7 22.46 -8.65 0.86
N ARG A 8 21.81 -7.51 1.11
CA ARG A 8 20.39 -7.44 1.43
C ARG A 8 19.58 -7.05 0.19
N LEU A 9 18.62 -7.88 -0.19
CA LEU A 9 17.69 -7.62 -1.28
C LEU A 9 16.29 -7.42 -0.70
N VAL A 10 15.71 -6.25 -0.95
CA VAL A 10 14.34 -5.93 -0.53
C VAL A 10 13.43 -6.05 -1.74
N ALA A 11 12.47 -6.98 -1.69
CA ALA A 11 11.55 -7.24 -2.80
C ALA A 11 10.15 -6.70 -2.46
N ASP A 12 9.77 -5.56 -3.04
CA ASP A 12 8.43 -4.98 -2.88
C ASP A 12 7.43 -5.67 -3.83
N GLY A 13 6.75 -6.68 -3.29
CA GLY A 13 5.86 -7.57 -4.03
C GLY A 13 5.57 -8.79 -3.17
N CYS A 14 4.56 -8.69 -2.30
CA CYS A 14 4.22 -9.76 -1.38
C CYS A 14 3.54 -10.93 -2.08
N GLY A 15 4.00 -12.12 -1.73
CA GLY A 15 3.07 -13.19 -1.40
C GLY A 15 3.77 -14.52 -1.30
N ALA A 16 3.30 -15.37 -0.38
CA ALA A 16 3.44 -16.83 -0.40
C ALA A 16 3.03 -17.51 -1.74
N GLN A 17 2.80 -16.74 -2.81
CA GLN A 17 2.61 -17.16 -4.19
C GLN A 17 3.87 -17.11 -5.04
N ASN A 18 4.89 -16.30 -4.71
CA ASN A 18 6.12 -16.29 -5.48
C ASN A 18 6.99 -17.48 -5.03
N LYS A 19 6.54 -18.70 -5.38
CA LYS A 19 7.35 -19.93 -5.49
C LYS A 19 8.38 -19.78 -6.62
N ASN A 20 8.94 -18.58 -6.79
CA ASN A 20 9.94 -18.29 -7.80
C ASN A 20 11.28 -18.81 -7.29
N SER A 21 11.34 -20.14 -7.24
CA SER A 21 12.53 -20.95 -7.04
C SER A 21 13.60 -20.59 -8.06
N ILE A 22 13.23 -20.02 -9.21
CA ILE A 22 14.17 -19.47 -10.19
C ILE A 22 14.90 -18.25 -9.58
N PHE A 23 14.21 -17.30 -8.96
CA PHE A 23 14.85 -16.16 -8.29
C PHE A 23 15.77 -16.60 -7.15
N ILE A 24 15.30 -17.50 -6.28
CA ILE A 24 16.13 -18.07 -5.21
C ILE A 24 17.34 -18.81 -5.81
N GLY A 25 17.13 -19.61 -6.86
CA GLY A 25 18.19 -20.32 -7.57
C GLY A 25 19.21 -19.39 -8.22
N MET A 26 18.77 -18.28 -8.82
CA MET A 26 19.65 -17.24 -9.35
C MET A 26 20.51 -16.61 -8.24
N CYS A 27 19.91 -16.31 -7.08
CA CYS A 27 20.66 -15.81 -5.92
C CYS A 27 21.72 -16.83 -5.44
N CYS A 28 21.38 -18.13 -5.38
CA CYS A 28 22.33 -19.17 -5.00
C CYS A 28 23.49 -19.30 -5.99
N VAL A 29 23.20 -19.36 -7.30
CA VAL A 29 24.24 -19.44 -8.34
C VAL A 29 25.12 -18.19 -8.32
N TRP A 30 24.53 -17.02 -8.13
CA TRP A 30 25.30 -15.78 -8.01
C TRP A 30 26.22 -15.81 -6.79
N LEU A 31 25.74 -16.27 -5.62
CA LEU A 31 26.54 -16.35 -4.40
C LEU A 31 27.76 -17.28 -4.58
N CYS A 32 27.61 -18.39 -5.30
CA CYS A 32 28.73 -19.27 -5.63
C CYS A 32 29.81 -18.60 -6.50
N ASN A 33 29.46 -17.54 -7.23
CA ASN A 33 30.37 -16.76 -8.09
C ASN A 33 30.70 -15.39 -7.49
N ALA A 34 30.22 -15.09 -6.28
CA ALA A 34 30.42 -13.82 -5.64
C ALA A 34 31.87 -13.66 -5.17
N PRO A 35 32.35 -12.41 -4.98
CA PRO A 35 33.61 -12.16 -4.31
C PRO A 35 33.69 -12.88 -2.96
N GLY A 36 34.83 -13.52 -2.65
CA GLY A 36 34.97 -14.39 -1.47
C GLY A 36 34.82 -13.72 -0.09
N HIS A 37 34.58 -12.41 -0.02
CA HIS A 37 34.22 -11.71 1.20
C HIS A 37 32.71 -11.71 1.47
N ILE A 38 31.87 -12.00 0.46
CA ILE A 38 30.42 -12.08 0.57
C ILE A 38 30.01 -13.53 0.83
N ASN A 39 29.37 -13.77 1.96
CA ASN A 39 28.97 -15.12 2.38
C ASN A 39 27.46 -15.32 2.40
N ASP A 40 26.68 -14.23 2.48
CA ASP A 40 25.26 -14.30 2.76
C ASP A 40 24.44 -13.39 1.86
N ILE A 41 23.24 -13.86 1.49
CA ILE A 41 22.19 -13.06 0.88
C ILE A 41 20.97 -13.08 1.79
N GLU A 42 20.52 -11.90 2.21
CA GLU A 42 19.30 -11.73 2.98
C GLU A 42 18.17 -11.24 2.07
N LEU A 43 17.12 -12.04 1.92
CA LEU A 43 15.93 -11.67 1.16
C LEU A 43 14.86 -11.14 2.13
N VAL A 44 14.57 -9.85 2.02
CA VAL A 44 13.56 -9.16 2.85
C VAL A 44 12.30 -8.96 2.02
N PHE A 45 11.22 -9.58 2.47
CA PHE A 45 9.88 -9.34 1.93
C PHE A 45 9.13 -8.44 2.91
N PRO A 46 8.70 -7.23 2.51
CA PRO A 46 7.90 -6.39 3.36
C PRO A 46 6.57 -7.09 3.64
N VAL A 47 6.25 -7.25 4.92
CA VAL A 47 4.93 -7.73 5.32
C VAL A 47 3.91 -6.67 4.88
N PRO A 48 2.80 -7.05 4.21
CA PRO A 48 1.77 -6.10 3.83
C PRO A 48 1.15 -5.51 5.09
N GLY A 49 1.62 -4.33 5.47
CA GLY A 49 1.17 -3.55 6.63
C GLY A 49 1.26 -2.05 6.36
N HIS A 50 2.27 -1.60 5.61
CA HIS A 50 2.40 -0.20 5.19
C HIS A 50 1.70 0.12 3.85
N SER A 51 1.51 -0.87 2.98
CA SER A 51 0.71 -0.73 1.75
C SER A 51 -0.79 -0.90 1.96
N PHE A 52 -1.22 -1.24 3.19
CA PHE A 52 -2.63 -1.25 3.62
C PHE A 52 -2.89 -0.02 4.49
N LEU A 53 -2.76 1.17 3.92
CA LEU A 53 -3.25 2.39 4.56
C LEU A 53 -4.72 2.19 4.91
N THR A 54 -5.06 2.32 6.19
CA THR A 54 -6.45 2.17 6.64
C THR A 54 -7.34 3.19 5.95
N ALA A 55 -6.79 4.36 5.60
CA ALA A 55 -7.44 5.36 4.76
C ALA A 55 -7.83 4.79 3.38
N ASP A 56 -6.93 4.10 2.69
CA ASP A 56 -7.22 3.52 1.36
C ASP A 56 -8.31 2.45 1.44
N ARG A 57 -8.35 1.67 2.54
CA ARG A 57 -9.43 0.73 2.81
C ARG A 57 -10.78 1.45 2.98
N VAL A 58 -10.79 2.57 3.72
CA VAL A 58 -12.00 3.40 3.90
C VAL A 58 -12.47 3.95 2.55
N PHE A 59 -11.56 4.52 1.74
CA PHE A 59 -11.89 5.01 0.40
C PHE A 59 -12.41 3.91 -0.52
N GLY A 60 -11.77 2.74 -0.54
CA GLY A 60 -12.22 1.61 -1.37
C GLY A 60 -13.60 1.08 -0.95
N ASN A 61 -13.92 1.09 0.35
CA ASN A 61 -15.24 0.71 0.83
C ASN A 61 -16.33 1.73 0.44
N ILE A 62 -16.03 3.02 0.59
CA ILE A 62 -16.91 4.12 0.17
C ILE A 62 -17.17 4.02 -1.35
N GLU A 63 -16.12 3.84 -2.16
CA GLU A 63 -16.24 3.74 -3.61
C GLU A 63 -17.08 2.53 -4.03
N ARG A 64 -16.94 1.40 -3.33
CA ARG A 64 -17.75 0.19 -3.57
C ARG A 64 -19.23 0.42 -3.25
N GLU A 65 -19.54 1.13 -2.17
CA GLU A 65 -20.92 1.47 -1.80
C GLU A 65 -21.53 2.49 -2.76
N TRP A 66 -20.76 3.51 -3.12
CA TRP A 66 -21.15 4.50 -4.13
C TRP A 66 -21.48 3.81 -5.45
N LYS A 67 -20.60 2.97 -5.99
CA LYS A 67 -20.81 2.28 -7.28
C LYS A 67 -22.08 1.42 -7.34
N ARG A 68 -22.68 1.08 -6.20
CA ARG A 68 -23.96 0.33 -6.13
C ARG A 68 -25.19 1.25 -6.18
N LYS A 69 -25.05 2.53 -5.88
CA LYS A 69 -26.11 3.53 -6.07
C LYS A 69 -26.06 4.04 -7.51
N GLU A 70 -27.15 3.87 -8.27
CA GLU A 70 -27.25 4.40 -9.63
C GLU A 70 -27.26 5.94 -9.68
N VAL A 71 -27.91 6.58 -8.69
CA VAL A 71 -28.05 8.03 -8.61
C VAL A 71 -27.92 8.46 -7.16
N ILE A 72 -27.20 9.57 -6.94
CA ILE A 72 -27.21 10.32 -5.68
C ILE A 72 -27.94 11.63 -5.96
N VAL A 73 -29.07 11.84 -5.29
CA VAL A 73 -29.99 12.97 -5.53
C VAL A 73 -29.69 14.13 -4.59
N GLN A 74 -29.28 13.84 -3.35
CA GLN A 74 -29.03 14.86 -2.33
C GLN A 74 -27.63 14.77 -1.72
N PRO A 75 -27.00 15.92 -1.38
CA PRO A 75 -25.70 15.94 -0.70
C PRO A 75 -25.67 15.14 0.61
N ASN A 76 -26.81 15.09 1.33
CA ASN A 76 -26.95 14.33 2.57
C ASN A 76 -26.65 12.84 2.40
N GLU A 77 -26.93 12.27 1.23
CA GLU A 77 -26.65 10.86 0.98
C GLU A 77 -25.14 10.55 0.98
N TYR A 78 -24.28 11.51 0.63
CA TYR A 78 -22.84 11.35 0.75
C TYR A 78 -22.42 11.33 2.23
N HIS A 79 -23.00 12.21 3.04
CA HIS A 79 -22.74 12.24 4.47
C HIS A 79 -23.14 10.92 5.14
N ASP A 80 -24.27 10.34 4.73
CA ASP A 80 -24.72 9.04 5.25
C ASP A 80 -23.74 7.92 4.89
N ILE A 81 -23.32 7.83 3.62
CA ILE A 81 -22.34 6.83 3.18
C ILE A 81 -21.00 7.00 3.91
N PHE A 82 -20.50 8.22 4.03
CA PHE A 82 -19.23 8.48 4.70
C PHE A 82 -19.31 8.13 6.20
N SER A 83 -20.45 8.37 6.84
CA SER A 83 -20.68 8.07 8.25
C SER A 83 -20.63 6.58 8.58
N HIS A 84 -20.89 5.71 7.60
CA HIS A 84 -20.75 4.25 7.77
C HIS A 84 -19.29 3.79 7.92
N TYR A 85 -18.33 4.54 7.39
CA TYR A 85 -16.92 4.13 7.32
C TYR A 85 -15.96 5.03 8.11
N GLY A 86 -16.44 6.18 8.61
CA GLY A 86 -15.62 7.10 9.41
C GLY A 86 -16.41 8.25 10.03
N THR A 87 -15.73 9.06 10.82
CA THR A 87 -16.32 10.26 11.45
C THR A 87 -16.47 11.37 10.42
N VAL A 88 -17.70 11.85 10.20
CA VAL A 88 -17.99 12.94 9.27
C VAL A 88 -18.05 14.26 10.04
N ILE A 89 -17.17 15.19 9.70
CA ILE A 89 -17.23 16.57 10.19
C ILE A 89 -18.03 17.38 9.17
N LYS A 90 -19.27 17.72 9.53
CA LYS A 90 -20.11 18.60 8.70
C LYS A 90 -19.68 20.05 8.96
N MET A 91 -19.34 20.77 7.90
CA MET A 91 -19.17 22.22 7.99
C MET A 91 -20.55 22.87 7.97
N GLU A 92 -20.82 23.77 8.91
CA GLU A 92 -22.11 24.47 9.01
C GLU A 92 -22.31 25.52 7.90
N MET A 93 -21.25 25.85 7.16
CA MET A 93 -21.27 26.80 6.06
C MET A 93 -20.89 26.14 4.74
N ASP A 94 -21.62 26.49 3.68
CA ASP A 94 -21.23 26.19 2.30
C ASP A 94 -19.89 26.87 2.00
N TYR A 95 -18.83 26.07 1.95
CA TYR A 95 -17.50 26.55 1.63
C TYR A 95 -17.36 26.74 0.11
N ASP A 96 -17.41 28.00 -0.34
CA ASP A 96 -17.07 28.36 -1.71
C ASP A 96 -15.54 28.35 -1.86
N TRP A 97 -15.01 27.22 -2.32
CA TRP A 97 -13.57 27.03 -2.54
C TRP A 97 -12.96 28.04 -3.52
N LYS A 98 -13.77 28.72 -4.35
CA LYS A 98 -13.29 29.77 -5.26
C LYS A 98 -13.08 31.10 -4.54
N LYS A 99 -13.73 31.32 -3.41
CA LYS A 99 -13.64 32.57 -2.63
C LYS A 99 -12.59 32.53 -1.53
N GLY A 100 -12.07 31.34 -1.19
CA GLY A 100 -11.06 31.17 -0.15
C GLY A 100 -11.52 31.65 1.23
N PHE A 101 -10.67 31.48 2.24
CA PHE A 101 -10.91 32.05 3.57
C PHE A 101 -10.82 33.58 3.46
N THR A 102 -11.97 34.26 3.47
CA THR A 102 -12.03 35.72 3.65
C THR A 102 -12.09 36.04 5.14
#